data_AF-A0A2G9WRQ9-F1
#
_entry.id   AF-A0A2G9WRQ9-F1
#
_cell.length_a   1.000
_cell.length_b   1.000
_cell.length_c   1.000
_cell.angle_alpha   90.00
_cell.angle_beta   90.00
_cell.angle_gamma   90.00
#
_symmetry.space_group_name_H-M   'P 1'
#
loop_
_entity.id
_entity.type
_entity.pdbx_description
1 polymer ?
#
loop_
_entity_poly.entity_id
_entity_poly.type
_entity_poly.pdbx_seq_one_letter_code
_entity_poly.pdbx_strand_id
1 'polypeptide(L)'
;MPFPSRSTLPLIGAAVLPLLAASPAVAHVKWFAPYIVGAPPQPVSATLTNAWFWTGIVLVLVFFIATRLVERSPAGEVILQGLDRATNPLWLRLDDFVRVVIGAFFVAIFAIGGVYLTPDLKTPAEWVSWMQLLIAALIFSRRTQPLAAAGIIGLWLLALRDYDIFHLLDYLALGVGVAGYLVLEALPNPDWRQRRFEVLRWGVAIALMWSSLEKFAYPDWFYPLVVEKPFLTFGMPRDVFIPMAGVAEFTMGFGLIWTPLVRRLSAIALFVIFNAAVYPFGRVDLIGHALIMAIIVAIAADRTREVHFLPAVKRALAGVPAGLAAALVVFVAGYWGLHIAIYGAQGNVGAAPVERLTHTPNAEHPHGVTGMSDGVADAVSAGAAYGAAMDRMHGPMMSGIADPDPDVAFVRGMIPHHQGAIDMAETVLEFGKDPQNQHFAREIIDTQTREISEMRDWLRQRGLAGP
;
A
#
# COMPACT_ATOMS: atom_id res chain seq x y z
N MET A 1 35.26 32.98 40.02
CA MET A 1 34.60 32.37 41.19
C MET A 1 33.08 32.53 41.02
N PRO A 2 32.24 31.55 41.40
CA PRO A 2 32.19 30.21 40.84
C PRO A 2 30.78 29.85 40.31
N PHE A 3 30.73 28.80 39.51
CA PHE A 3 29.51 28.06 39.15
C PHE A 3 28.69 27.66 40.38
N PRO A 4 27.35 27.69 40.33
CA PRO A 4 26.56 26.84 41.20
C PRO A 4 26.45 25.44 40.59
N SER A 5 26.85 24.47 41.38
CA SER A 5 26.72 23.04 41.13
C SER A 5 25.44 22.48 41.76
N ARG A 6 24.85 21.54 41.03
CA ARG A 6 24.12 20.33 41.48
C ARG A 6 22.71 20.43 42.08
N SER A 7 21.90 19.52 41.53
CA SER A 7 20.73 18.81 42.09
C SER A 7 19.47 19.65 42.25
N THR A 8 18.30 19.28 41.74
CA THR A 8 17.69 17.95 41.62
C THR A 8 16.73 17.93 40.41
N LEU A 9 16.73 16.83 39.68
CA LEU A 9 15.62 16.46 38.79
C LEU A 9 14.39 16.19 39.67
N PRO A 10 13.21 16.76 39.36
CA PRO A 10 11.96 16.05 39.54
C PRO A 10 11.58 15.45 38.18
N LEU A 11 11.68 14.12 38.12
CA LEU A 11 10.83 13.32 37.24
C LEU A 11 9.36 13.72 37.52
N ILE A 12 8.74 14.38 36.56
CA ILE A 12 7.29 14.42 36.39
C ILE A 12 7.12 13.91 34.95
N GLY A 13 6.76 12.66 34.68
CA GLY A 13 5.90 11.78 35.45
C GLY A 13 4.45 12.03 35.05
N ALA A 14 4.03 11.35 33.98
CA ALA A 14 2.65 11.07 33.60
C ALA A 14 1.71 12.24 33.25
N ALA A 15 1.51 12.45 31.95
CA ALA A 15 0.22 12.91 31.42
C ALA A 15 -0.28 11.89 30.37
N VAL A 16 -0.82 10.79 30.92
CA VAL A 16 -1.95 9.98 30.44
C VAL A 16 -2.06 9.74 28.93
N LEU A 17 -1.54 8.58 28.51
CA LEU A 17 -2.10 7.78 27.43
C LEU A 17 -3.58 7.48 27.71
N PRO A 18 -4.41 7.53 26.66
CA PRO A 18 -5.27 6.41 26.37
C PRO A 18 -4.96 5.90 24.95
N LEU A 19 -3.85 5.17 24.77
CA LEU A 19 -3.78 4.15 23.72
C LEU A 19 -4.25 2.85 24.32
N LEU A 20 -5.56 2.61 24.43
CA LEU A 20 -6.08 1.25 24.56
C LEU A 20 -7.46 1.19 23.90
N ALA A 21 -7.54 0.34 22.87
CA ALA A 21 -8.65 0.01 21.97
C ALA A 21 -8.65 0.75 20.62
N ALA A 22 -7.59 0.53 19.82
CA ALA A 22 -7.72 0.65 18.37
C ALA A 22 -8.73 -0.41 17.90
N SER A 23 -9.79 0.03 17.22
CA SER A 23 -10.65 -0.88 16.47
C SER A 23 -9.89 -1.26 15.19
N PRO A 24 -9.90 -2.53 14.75
CA PRO A 24 -9.18 -2.93 13.54
C PRO A 24 -9.87 -2.33 12.32
N ALA A 25 -9.47 -1.12 11.90
CA ALA A 25 -9.76 -0.64 10.56
C ALA A 25 -8.60 -1.08 9.66
N VAL A 26 -8.97 -1.78 8.60
CA VAL A 26 -8.09 -2.48 7.68
C VAL A 26 -7.81 -1.52 6.52
N ALA A 27 -6.60 -0.95 6.46
CA ALA A 27 -6.13 -0.21 5.29
C ALA A 27 -4.95 -0.95 4.69
N HIS A 28 -4.82 -0.88 3.37
CA HIS A 28 -3.64 -1.34 2.65
C HIS A 28 -3.53 -0.50 1.40
N VAL A 29 -2.30 -0.36 0.96
CA VAL A 29 -1.87 0.54 -0.11
C VAL A 29 -2.38 0.10 -1.49
N LYS A 30 -2.91 -1.12 -1.61
CA LYS A 30 -3.19 -1.76 -2.90
C LYS A 30 -4.64 -2.21 -2.98
N TRP A 31 -5.40 -1.41 -3.71
CA TRP A 31 -6.85 -1.49 -3.96
C TRP A 31 -7.27 -2.59 -4.95
N PHE A 32 -6.33 -3.41 -5.44
CA PHE A 32 -6.54 -4.39 -6.51
C PHE A 32 -6.59 -5.86 -6.04
N ALA A 33 -6.46 -6.14 -4.75
CA ALA A 33 -6.58 -7.50 -4.21
C ALA A 33 -7.22 -7.49 -2.81
N PRO A 34 -8.01 -8.52 -2.46
CA PRO A 34 -8.35 -8.79 -1.07
C PRO A 34 -7.06 -9.04 -0.29
N TYR A 35 -6.91 -8.38 0.86
CA TYR A 35 -5.76 -8.53 1.74
C TYR A 35 -6.24 -8.71 3.16
N ILE A 36 -5.43 -9.41 3.96
CA ILE A 36 -5.66 -9.58 5.38
C ILE A 36 -4.43 -9.01 6.08
N VAL A 37 -4.60 -7.85 6.69
CA VAL A 37 -3.53 -7.10 7.36
C VAL A 37 -2.79 -7.94 8.39
N GLY A 38 -3.55 -8.67 9.22
CA GLY A 38 -2.97 -9.51 10.25
C GLY A 38 -2.50 -10.87 9.74
N ALA A 39 -2.48 -11.13 8.42
CA ALA A 39 -1.94 -12.37 7.90
C ALA A 39 -0.43 -12.42 8.17
N PRO A 40 0.10 -13.58 8.60
CA PRO A 40 1.53 -13.70 8.84
C PRO A 40 2.30 -13.44 7.52
N PRO A 41 3.30 -12.55 7.53
CA PRO A 41 4.17 -12.36 6.37
C PRO A 41 4.95 -13.64 6.12
N GLN A 42 5.31 -13.89 4.86
CA GLN A 42 6.27 -14.95 4.54
C GLN A 42 7.55 -14.77 5.38
N PRO A 43 8.19 -15.87 5.79
CA PRO A 43 9.41 -15.77 6.58
C PRO A 43 10.48 -15.02 5.78
N VAL A 44 11.25 -14.16 6.45
CA VAL A 44 12.35 -13.40 5.82
C VAL A 44 13.31 -14.31 5.05
N SER A 45 13.47 -15.56 5.49
CA SER A 45 14.27 -16.57 4.79
C SER A 45 13.80 -16.80 3.36
N ALA A 46 12.50 -16.74 3.05
CA ALA A 46 11.98 -16.90 1.69
C ALA A 46 12.50 -15.79 0.75
N THR A 47 12.57 -14.54 1.25
CA THR A 47 13.17 -13.42 0.52
C THR A 47 14.68 -13.60 0.35
N LEU A 48 15.37 -14.01 1.41
CA LEU A 48 16.83 -14.16 1.41
C LEU A 48 17.32 -15.36 0.58
N THR A 49 16.49 -16.38 0.37
CA THR A 49 16.81 -17.52 -0.51
C THR A 49 16.35 -17.30 -1.95
N ASN A 50 15.58 -16.25 -2.24
CA ASN A 50 15.12 -15.93 -3.57
C ASN A 50 16.27 -15.39 -4.45
N ALA A 51 16.62 -16.13 -5.51
CA ALA A 51 17.70 -15.75 -6.43
C ALA A 51 17.41 -14.45 -7.20
N TRP A 52 16.15 -14.17 -7.52
CA TRP A 52 15.74 -12.97 -8.25
C TRP A 52 15.81 -11.71 -7.37
N PHE A 53 15.60 -11.85 -6.06
CA PHE A 53 15.87 -10.78 -5.10
C PHE A 53 17.35 -10.35 -5.17
N TRP A 54 18.28 -11.29 -5.05
CA TRP A 54 19.72 -10.99 -5.10
C TRP A 54 20.18 -10.52 -6.47
N THR A 55 19.60 -11.05 -7.55
CA THR A 55 19.87 -10.58 -8.91
C THR A 55 19.48 -9.12 -9.07
N GLY A 56 18.31 -8.72 -8.57
CA GLY A 56 17.89 -7.33 -8.52
C GLY A 56 18.85 -6.45 -7.71
N ILE A 57 19.30 -6.93 -6.54
CA ILE A 57 20.24 -6.19 -5.68
C ILE A 57 21.58 -5.97 -6.39
N VAL A 58 22.13 -7.01 -7.02
CA VAL A 58 23.38 -6.91 -7.78
C VAL A 58 23.24 -5.92 -8.94
N LEU A 59 22.14 -6.00 -9.70
CA LEU A 59 21.88 -5.09 -10.82
C LEU A 59 21.86 -3.63 -10.36
N VAL A 60 21.12 -3.34 -9.29
CA VAL A 60 21.05 -1.99 -8.72
C VAL A 60 22.41 -1.53 -8.20
N LEU A 61 23.16 -2.39 -7.50
CA LEU A 61 24.48 -2.04 -7.00
C LEU A 61 25.42 -1.65 -8.14
N VAL A 62 25.39 -2.38 -9.26
CA VAL A 62 26.14 -2.02 -10.47
C VAL A 62 25.75 -0.63 -10.94
N PHE A 63 24.45 -0.34 -11.08
CA PHE A 63 23.97 0.97 -11.51
C PHE A 63 24.35 2.10 -10.55
N PHE A 64 24.23 1.89 -9.24
CA PHE A 64 24.50 2.92 -8.24
C PHE A 64 26.00 3.20 -8.12
N ILE A 65 26.84 2.15 -8.17
CA ILE A 65 28.30 2.28 -8.19
C ILE A 65 28.73 2.98 -9.48
N ALA A 66 28.20 2.58 -10.65
CA ALA A 66 28.49 3.24 -11.92
C ALA A 66 28.08 4.71 -11.91
N THR A 67 26.87 5.02 -11.40
CA THR A 67 26.40 6.40 -11.24
C THR A 67 27.30 7.19 -10.30
N ARG A 68 27.78 6.60 -9.21
CA ARG A 68 28.72 7.25 -8.29
C ARG A 68 30.08 7.50 -8.94
N LEU A 69 30.58 6.59 -9.77
CA LEU A 69 31.81 6.77 -10.55
C LEU A 69 31.66 7.92 -11.54
N VAL A 70 30.54 7.96 -12.28
CA VAL A 70 30.20 9.06 -13.19
C VAL A 70 30.11 10.39 -12.43
N GLU A 71 29.40 10.44 -11.30
CA GLU A 71 29.23 11.65 -10.49
C GLU A 71 30.57 12.18 -9.91
N ARG A 72 31.56 11.31 -9.67
CA ARG A 72 32.92 11.71 -9.26
C ARG A 72 33.79 12.22 -10.41
N SER A 73 33.38 11.99 -11.65
CA SER A 73 34.12 12.38 -12.84
C SER A 73 33.69 13.77 -13.35
N PRO A 74 34.48 14.41 -14.23
CA PRO A 74 34.06 15.64 -14.91
C PRO A 74 32.73 15.49 -15.69
N ALA A 75 32.44 14.29 -16.20
CA ALA A 75 31.17 14.01 -16.88
C ALA A 75 29.96 14.15 -15.94
N GLY A 76 30.14 13.81 -14.65
CA GLY A 76 29.11 13.97 -13.63
C GLY A 76 28.69 15.42 -13.45
N GLU A 77 29.65 16.34 -13.42
CA GLU A 77 29.38 17.78 -13.32
C GLU A 77 28.63 18.29 -14.57
N VAL A 78 29.03 17.86 -15.76
CA VAL A 78 28.34 18.20 -17.02
C VAL A 78 26.89 17.70 -17.02
N ILE A 79 26.65 16.45 -16.62
CA ILE A 79 25.31 15.87 -16.52
C ILE A 79 24.47 16.64 -15.51
N LEU A 80 25.02 16.91 -14.33
CA LEU A 80 24.32 17.62 -13.26
C LEU A 80 23.97 19.06 -13.65
N GLN A 81 24.86 19.78 -14.36
CA GLN A 81 24.56 21.08 -14.94
C GLN A 81 23.50 21.00 -16.06
N GLY A 82 23.54 19.96 -16.89
CA GLY A 82 22.53 19.70 -17.91
C GLY A 82 21.14 19.52 -17.28
N LEU A 83 21.07 18.70 -16.23
CA LEU A 83 19.85 18.48 -15.46
C LEU A 83 19.40 19.77 -14.75
N ASP A 84 20.32 20.61 -14.25
CA ASP A 84 19.97 21.91 -13.66
C ASP A 84 19.35 22.84 -14.70
N ARG A 85 19.92 22.93 -15.91
CA ARG A 85 19.35 23.73 -16.99
C ARG A 85 17.94 23.25 -17.35
N ALA A 86 17.77 21.94 -17.51
CA ALA A 86 16.48 21.34 -17.85
C ALA A 86 15.39 21.62 -16.79
N THR A 87 15.74 21.57 -15.50
CA THR A 87 14.79 21.79 -14.40
C THR A 87 14.74 23.23 -13.90
N ASN A 88 15.42 24.18 -14.57
CA ASN A 88 15.50 25.58 -14.12
C ASN A 88 14.15 26.28 -13.96
N PRO A 89 13.21 26.18 -14.92
CA PRO A 89 11.93 26.86 -14.78
C PRO A 89 11.16 26.40 -13.53
N LEU A 90 11.22 25.09 -13.24
CA LEU A 90 10.58 24.50 -12.08
C LEU A 90 11.32 24.84 -10.78
N TRP A 91 12.65 24.78 -10.77
CA TRP A 91 13.47 25.10 -9.59
C TRP A 91 13.18 26.50 -9.04
N LEU A 92 13.05 27.50 -9.92
CA LEU A 92 12.76 28.88 -9.53
C LEU A 92 11.39 29.07 -8.87
N ARG A 93 10.47 28.13 -9.07
CA ARG A 93 9.12 28.14 -8.51
C ARG A 93 8.81 26.87 -7.72
N LEU A 94 9.84 26.20 -7.19
CA LEU A 94 9.67 24.86 -6.62
C LEU A 94 8.76 24.87 -5.39
N ASP A 95 8.89 25.90 -4.55
CA ASP A 95 8.03 26.08 -3.38
C ASP A 95 6.57 26.34 -3.78
N ASP A 96 6.34 27.15 -4.82
CA ASP A 96 5.00 27.41 -5.36
C ASP A 96 4.40 26.14 -5.94
N PHE A 97 5.17 25.40 -6.73
CA PHE A 97 4.75 24.12 -7.32
C PHE A 97 4.32 23.13 -6.23
N VAL A 98 5.15 22.91 -5.21
CA VAL A 98 4.83 21.97 -4.13
C VAL A 98 3.60 22.43 -3.35
N ARG A 99 3.46 23.73 -3.02
CA ARG A 99 2.26 24.25 -2.34
C ARG A 99 0.98 24.10 -3.16
N VAL A 100 1.03 24.43 -4.45
CA VAL A 100 -0.11 24.29 -5.36
C VAL A 100 -0.55 22.84 -5.46
N VAL A 101 0.40 21.91 -5.59
CA VAL A 101 0.11 20.47 -5.65
C VAL A 101 -0.51 19.99 -4.33
N ILE A 102 0.05 20.36 -3.17
CA ILE A 102 -0.52 19.96 -1.87
C ILE A 102 -1.95 20.51 -1.75
N GLY A 103 -2.17 21.79 -2.10
CA GLY A 103 -3.51 22.38 -2.10
C GLY A 103 -4.47 21.65 -3.02
N ALA A 104 -4.07 21.37 -4.27
CA ALA A 104 -4.86 20.62 -5.24
C ALA A 104 -5.16 19.18 -4.76
N PHE A 105 -4.21 18.53 -4.11
CA PHE A 105 -4.39 17.22 -3.51
C PHE A 105 -5.47 17.24 -2.42
N PHE A 106 -5.40 18.19 -1.48
CA PHE A 106 -6.42 18.33 -0.42
C PHE A 106 -7.81 18.65 -0.97
N VAL A 107 -7.89 19.44 -2.05
CA VAL A 107 -9.16 19.67 -2.78
C VAL A 107 -9.65 18.39 -3.47
N ALA A 108 -8.76 17.58 -4.05
CA ALA A 108 -9.13 16.33 -4.71
C ALA A 108 -9.68 15.29 -3.71
N ILE A 109 -9.03 15.11 -2.56
CA ILE A 109 -9.53 14.19 -1.54
C ILE A 109 -10.79 14.71 -0.83
N PHE A 110 -10.97 16.04 -0.73
CA PHE A 110 -12.24 16.64 -0.31
C PHE A 110 -13.37 16.24 -1.27
N ALA A 111 -13.12 16.29 -2.59
CA ALA A 111 -14.11 15.92 -3.59
C ALA A 111 -14.45 14.41 -3.59
N ILE A 112 -13.50 13.57 -3.16
CA ILE A 112 -13.76 12.13 -2.94
C ILE A 112 -14.62 11.93 -1.69
N GLY A 113 -14.29 12.63 -0.60
CA GLY A 113 -14.98 12.52 0.69
C GLY A 113 -14.73 11.20 1.42
N GLY A 114 -15.01 11.17 2.73
CA GLY A 114 -14.95 9.94 3.53
C GLY A 114 -13.54 9.34 3.67
N VAL A 115 -12.49 10.16 3.59
CA VAL A 115 -11.09 9.73 3.69
C VAL A 115 -10.26 10.70 4.52
N TYR A 116 -9.17 10.24 5.14
CA TYR A 116 -8.25 11.08 5.94
C TYR A 116 -7.22 11.79 5.07
N LEU A 117 -6.29 11.04 4.49
CA LEU A 117 -5.12 11.57 3.75
C LEU A 117 -4.91 10.90 2.40
N THR A 118 -5.60 9.81 2.09
CA THR A 118 -5.50 9.06 0.83
C THR A 118 -6.83 8.32 0.62
N PRO A 119 -7.22 7.97 -0.62
CA PRO A 119 -8.37 7.11 -0.88
C PRO A 119 -8.45 5.84 -0.02
N ASP A 120 -7.32 5.32 0.48
CA ASP A 120 -7.23 4.07 1.23
C ASP A 120 -7.51 4.21 2.74
N LEU A 121 -7.31 5.41 3.30
CA LEU A 121 -7.55 5.69 4.72
C LEU A 121 -8.97 6.25 4.90
N LYS A 122 -9.96 5.36 4.95
CA LYS A 122 -11.39 5.71 5.05
C LYS A 122 -11.77 6.27 6.42
N THR A 123 -12.78 7.14 6.44
CA THR A 123 -13.39 7.64 7.68
C THR A 123 -14.86 7.97 7.46
N PRO A 124 -15.76 7.65 8.42
CA PRO A 124 -17.17 8.06 8.33
C PRO A 124 -17.38 9.53 8.71
N ALA A 125 -16.35 10.23 9.20
CA ALA A 125 -16.47 11.56 9.75
C ALA A 125 -16.44 12.64 8.65
N GLU A 126 -17.61 13.16 8.25
CA GLU A 126 -17.72 14.18 7.19
C GLU A 126 -16.95 15.48 7.46
N TRP A 127 -16.75 15.84 8.74
CA TRP A 127 -16.00 17.05 9.12
C TRP A 127 -14.53 16.97 8.67
N VAL A 128 -13.99 15.76 8.46
CA VAL A 128 -12.63 15.55 7.95
C VAL A 128 -12.47 16.17 6.56
N SER A 129 -13.47 16.04 5.68
CA SER A 129 -13.47 16.68 4.36
C SER A 129 -13.37 18.20 4.49
N TRP A 130 -14.15 18.81 5.38
CA TRP A 130 -14.09 20.26 5.62
C TRP A 130 -12.73 20.71 6.17
N MET A 131 -12.09 19.88 7.01
CA MET A 131 -10.72 20.12 7.47
C MET A 131 -9.71 20.09 6.31
N GLN A 132 -9.87 19.17 5.34
CA GLN A 132 -9.02 19.12 4.14
C GLN A 132 -9.14 20.40 3.30
N LEU A 133 -10.36 20.91 3.10
CA LEU A 133 -10.59 22.17 2.39
C LEU A 133 -9.97 23.37 3.14
N LEU A 134 -10.08 23.38 4.47
CA LEU A 134 -9.42 24.38 5.30
C LEU A 134 -7.89 24.32 5.16
N ILE A 135 -7.30 23.12 5.20
CA ILE A 135 -5.86 22.92 4.97
C ILE A 135 -5.46 23.47 3.60
N ALA A 136 -6.21 23.16 2.54
CA ALA A 136 -5.96 23.66 1.19
C ALA A 136 -5.92 25.19 1.13
N ALA A 137 -6.84 25.88 1.82
CA ALA A 137 -6.87 27.34 1.89
C ALA A 137 -5.69 27.92 2.68
N LEU A 138 -5.28 27.28 3.78
CA LEU A 138 -4.23 27.78 4.68
C LEU A 138 -2.80 27.63 4.13
N ILE A 139 -2.57 26.81 3.10
CA ILE A 139 -1.22 26.53 2.56
C ILE A 139 -0.59 27.73 1.83
N PHE A 140 -1.39 28.64 1.28
CA PHE A 140 -0.89 29.70 0.38
C PHE A 140 -0.32 30.94 1.08
N SER A 141 -0.40 31.02 2.41
CA SER A 141 0.20 32.10 3.19
C SER A 141 1.20 31.57 4.20
N ARG A 142 2.41 32.16 4.20
CA ARG A 142 3.47 31.81 5.15
C ARG A 142 3.06 31.89 6.61
N ARG A 143 2.08 32.74 6.95
CA ARG A 143 1.57 32.88 8.31
C ARG A 143 0.62 31.74 8.69
N THR A 144 -0.10 31.18 7.73
CA THR A 144 -1.13 30.15 7.96
C THR A 144 -0.64 28.73 7.68
N GLN A 145 0.48 28.56 6.98
CA GLN A 145 1.08 27.25 6.72
C GLN A 145 1.33 26.38 7.96
N PRO A 146 1.80 26.92 9.10
CA PRO A 146 1.94 26.10 10.31
C PRO A 146 0.60 25.54 10.80
N LEU A 147 -0.51 26.26 10.59
CA LEU A 147 -1.85 25.76 10.91
C LEU A 147 -2.28 24.67 9.95
N ALA A 148 -1.99 24.81 8.66
CA ALA A 148 -2.20 23.74 7.68
C ALA A 148 -1.42 22.48 8.07
N ALA A 149 -0.13 22.62 8.42
CA ALA A 149 0.70 21.51 8.88
C ALA A 149 0.15 20.84 10.13
N ALA A 150 -0.33 21.62 11.11
CA ALA A 150 -0.99 21.08 12.30
C ALA A 150 -2.26 20.31 11.95
N GLY A 151 -3.05 20.79 10.99
CA GLY A 151 -4.22 20.07 10.46
C GLY A 151 -3.83 18.73 9.83
N ILE A 152 -2.79 18.70 9.00
CA ILE A 152 -2.28 17.47 8.38
C ILE A 152 -1.81 16.46 9.42
N ILE A 153 -1.05 16.90 10.43
CA ILE A 153 -0.64 16.04 11.55
C ILE A 153 -1.85 15.57 12.35
N GLY A 154 -2.85 16.43 12.57
CA GLY A 154 -4.11 16.05 13.21
C GLY A 154 -4.83 14.92 12.46
N LEU A 155 -4.98 15.05 11.13
CA LEU A 155 -5.56 14.00 10.29
C LEU A 155 -4.73 12.72 10.31
N TRP A 156 -3.40 12.83 10.29
CA TRP A 156 -2.50 11.67 10.38
C TRP A 156 -2.63 10.95 11.73
N LEU A 157 -2.67 11.68 12.85
CA LEU A 157 -2.86 11.11 14.18
C LEU A 157 -4.25 10.49 14.38
N LEU A 158 -5.28 11.04 13.73
CA LEU A 158 -6.62 10.43 13.73
C LEU A 158 -6.66 9.15 12.91
N ALA A 159 -6.00 9.12 11.74
CA ALA A 159 -5.83 7.90 10.98
C ALA A 159 -5.04 6.84 11.80
N LEU A 160 -4.06 7.26 12.61
CA LEU A 160 -3.26 6.37 13.45
C LEU A 160 -4.11 5.60 14.48
N ARG A 161 -5.18 6.24 14.97
CA ARG A 161 -6.14 5.62 15.88
C ARG A 161 -6.86 4.45 15.21
N ASP A 162 -7.18 4.59 13.93
CA ASP A 162 -8.03 3.65 13.19
C ASP A 162 -7.21 2.56 12.48
N TYR A 163 -6.02 2.90 11.97
CA TYR A 163 -5.22 2.07 11.06
C TYR A 163 -3.85 1.66 11.59
N ASP A 164 -3.53 1.95 12.85
CA ASP A 164 -2.24 1.65 13.49
C ASP A 164 -0.98 2.18 12.76
N ILE A 165 0.18 2.05 13.41
CA ILE A 165 1.42 2.65 12.91
C ILE A 165 2.00 1.86 11.73
N PHE A 166 1.70 0.57 11.61
CA PHE A 166 2.27 -0.29 10.57
C PHE A 166 1.84 0.20 9.17
N HIS A 167 0.56 0.55 9.01
CA HIS A 167 0.03 1.08 7.75
C HIS A 167 0.36 2.56 7.56
N LEU A 168 0.40 3.35 8.63
CA LEU A 168 0.64 4.77 8.50
C LEU A 168 2.06 5.12 8.05
N LEU A 169 2.99 4.17 8.12
CA LEU A 169 4.33 4.30 7.56
C LEU A 169 4.34 4.38 6.03
N ASP A 170 3.37 3.76 5.34
CA ASP A 170 3.17 3.95 3.90
C ASP A 170 2.77 5.38 3.55
N TYR A 171 2.06 6.05 4.46
CA TYR A 171 1.54 7.40 4.27
C TYR A 171 2.36 8.46 5.01
N LEU A 172 3.57 8.11 5.45
CA LEU A 172 4.47 9.03 6.16
C LEU A 172 4.79 10.28 5.32
N ALA A 173 4.90 10.10 4.00
CA ALA A 173 5.09 11.21 3.06
C ALA A 173 3.93 12.21 3.10
N LEU A 174 2.69 11.72 3.00
CA LEU A 174 1.46 12.52 2.91
C LEU A 174 1.14 13.24 4.23
N GLY A 175 1.45 12.61 5.37
CA GLY A 175 1.30 13.18 6.70
C GLY A 175 2.53 13.99 7.13
N VAL A 176 3.46 13.30 7.79
CA VAL A 176 4.62 13.90 8.47
C VAL A 176 5.56 14.63 7.49
N GLY A 177 5.80 14.07 6.30
CA GLY A 177 6.69 14.67 5.29
C GLY A 177 6.19 16.02 4.79
N VAL A 178 4.93 16.08 4.35
CA VAL A 178 4.28 17.32 3.88
C VAL A 178 4.12 18.34 5.00
N ALA A 179 3.69 17.91 6.19
CA ALA A 179 3.57 18.81 7.34
C ALA A 179 4.94 19.42 7.73
N GLY A 180 5.98 18.59 7.79
CA GLY A 180 7.35 19.03 8.06
C GLY A 180 7.88 20.02 7.02
N TYR A 181 7.58 19.79 5.74
CA TYR A 181 7.88 20.75 4.68
C TYR A 181 7.21 22.11 4.91
N LEU A 182 5.90 22.14 5.19
CA LEU A 182 5.14 23.37 5.39
C LEU A 182 5.63 24.16 6.61
N VAL A 183 5.96 23.47 7.71
CA VAL A 183 6.56 24.10 8.90
C VAL A 183 7.91 24.73 8.55
N LEU A 184 8.81 23.96 7.94
CA LEU A 184 10.16 24.44 7.63
C LEU A 184 10.18 25.56 6.59
N GLU A 185 9.26 25.55 5.62
CA GLU A 185 9.18 26.64 4.63
C GLU A 185 8.72 27.95 5.27
N ALA A 186 7.76 27.89 6.20
CA ALA A 186 7.24 29.04 6.92
C ALA A 186 8.27 29.69 7.87
N LEU A 187 9.25 28.93 8.37
CA LEU A 187 10.25 29.43 9.33
C LEU A 187 11.10 30.55 8.73
N PRO A 188 11.34 31.66 9.46
CA PRO A 188 12.17 32.77 8.98
C PRO A 188 13.67 32.41 8.90
N ASN A 189 14.12 31.43 9.68
CA ASN A 189 15.52 31.03 9.74
C ASN A 189 15.96 30.30 8.46
N PRO A 190 16.95 30.81 7.71
CA PRO A 190 17.40 30.21 6.45
C PRO A 190 18.01 28.81 6.61
N ASP A 191 18.68 28.53 7.73
CA ASP A 191 19.36 27.25 7.99
C ASP A 191 18.38 26.09 8.17
N TRP A 192 17.21 26.38 8.72
CA TRP A 192 16.11 25.42 8.83
C TRP A 192 15.32 25.33 7.52
N ARG A 193 15.05 26.48 6.89
CA ARG A 193 14.29 26.54 5.64
C ARG A 193 14.97 25.75 4.51
N GLN A 194 16.30 25.75 4.42
CA GLN A 194 17.01 24.95 3.39
C GLN A 194 16.79 23.44 3.53
N ARG A 195 16.37 22.94 4.71
CA ARG A 195 16.12 21.51 4.96
C ARG A 195 14.70 21.06 4.58
N ARG A 196 13.82 21.96 4.15
CA ARG A 196 12.40 21.65 3.86
C ARG A 196 12.23 20.53 2.82
N PHE A 197 12.99 20.56 1.73
CA PHE A 197 12.95 19.51 0.71
C PHE A 197 13.66 18.24 1.18
N GLU A 198 14.64 18.34 2.09
CA GLU A 198 15.25 17.16 2.68
C GLU A 198 14.24 16.38 3.52
N VAL A 199 13.44 17.04 4.37
CA VAL A 199 12.38 16.39 5.15
C VAL A 199 11.32 15.74 4.25
N LEU A 200 10.84 16.47 3.24
CA LEU A 200 9.85 15.96 2.30
C LEU A 200 10.34 14.69 1.57
N ARG A 201 11.61 14.72 1.15
CA ARG A 201 12.29 13.62 0.49
C ARG A 201 12.49 12.41 1.38
N TRP A 202 12.83 12.61 2.66
CA TRP A 202 12.88 11.51 3.63
C TRP A 202 11.51 10.86 3.83
N GLY A 203 10.44 11.66 3.90
CA GLY A 203 9.07 11.14 3.98
C GLY A 203 8.73 10.21 2.82
N VAL A 204 8.98 10.64 1.58
CA VAL A 204 8.76 9.81 0.38
C VAL A 204 9.68 8.59 0.34
N ALA A 205 10.96 8.75 0.66
CA ALA A 205 11.92 7.64 0.64
C ALA A 205 11.54 6.54 1.62
N ILE A 206 11.14 6.90 2.85
CA ILE A 206 10.70 5.95 3.87
C ILE A 206 9.41 5.27 3.45
N ALA A 207 8.41 6.01 2.97
CA ALA A 207 7.15 5.46 2.50
C ALA A 207 7.36 4.43 1.37
N LEU A 208 8.17 4.75 0.36
CA LEU A 208 8.47 3.84 -0.75
C LEU A 208 9.25 2.60 -0.29
N MET A 209 10.27 2.78 0.56
CA MET A 209 11.02 1.65 1.11
C MET A 209 10.14 0.74 1.96
N TRP A 210 9.25 1.31 2.78
CA TRP A 210 8.32 0.55 3.62
C TRP A 210 7.32 -0.24 2.76
N SER A 211 6.60 0.43 1.85
CA SER A 211 5.59 -0.21 1.00
C SER A 211 6.17 -1.28 0.06
N SER A 212 7.42 -1.12 -0.36
CA SER A 212 8.08 -2.12 -1.23
C SER A 212 8.25 -3.49 -0.55
N LEU A 213 8.31 -3.54 0.79
CA LEU A 213 8.50 -4.78 1.53
C LEU A 213 7.31 -5.73 1.41
N GLU A 214 6.11 -5.21 1.12
CA GLU A 214 4.92 -6.03 0.87
C GLU A 214 5.12 -7.02 -0.26
N LYS A 215 5.92 -6.68 -1.29
CA LYS A 215 6.22 -7.60 -2.41
C LYS A 215 7.08 -8.79 -1.99
N PHE A 216 7.76 -8.67 -0.85
CA PHE A 216 8.55 -9.73 -0.24
C PHE A 216 7.77 -10.49 0.83
N ALA A 217 7.01 -9.77 1.65
CA ALA A 217 6.20 -10.33 2.72
C ALA A 217 4.96 -11.07 2.21
N TYR A 218 4.34 -10.56 1.14
CA TYR A 218 3.07 -11.04 0.60
C TYR A 218 3.06 -11.03 -0.93
N PRO A 219 3.95 -11.80 -1.60
CA PRO A 219 4.00 -11.83 -3.07
C PRO A 219 2.67 -12.26 -3.70
N ASP A 220 1.89 -13.11 -3.02
CA ASP A 220 0.62 -13.64 -3.50
C ASP A 220 -0.46 -12.56 -3.69
N TRP A 221 -0.37 -11.44 -2.95
CA TRP A 221 -1.27 -10.28 -3.10
C TRP A 221 -1.15 -9.62 -4.48
N PHE A 222 -0.05 -9.87 -5.20
CA PHE A 222 0.20 -9.29 -6.53
C PHE A 222 -0.15 -10.25 -7.66
N TYR A 223 -0.48 -11.52 -7.38
CA TYR A 223 -0.78 -12.50 -8.42
C TYR A 223 -2.04 -12.18 -9.22
N PRO A 224 -3.18 -11.79 -8.58
CA PRO A 224 -4.37 -11.40 -9.34
C PRO A 224 -4.07 -10.27 -10.32
N LEU A 225 -3.27 -9.29 -9.87
CA LEU A 225 -2.87 -8.15 -10.69
C LEU A 225 -2.06 -8.57 -11.93
N VAL A 226 -1.07 -9.44 -11.75
CA VAL A 226 -0.23 -9.91 -12.85
C VAL A 226 -1.04 -10.76 -13.85
N VAL A 227 -2.06 -11.48 -13.37
CA VAL A 227 -2.99 -12.23 -14.24
C VAL A 227 -3.92 -11.30 -15.02
N GLU A 228 -4.50 -10.30 -14.35
CA GLU A 228 -5.41 -9.33 -14.99
C GLU A 228 -4.67 -8.42 -15.98
N LYS A 229 -3.43 -8.04 -15.67
CA LYS A 229 -2.63 -7.07 -16.42
C LYS A 229 -1.24 -7.63 -16.77
N PRO A 230 -1.16 -8.64 -17.66
CA PRO A 230 0.08 -9.36 -17.95
C PRO A 230 1.18 -8.49 -18.59
N PHE A 231 0.81 -7.38 -19.24
CA PHE A 231 1.79 -6.45 -19.81
C PHE A 231 2.68 -5.78 -18.74
N LEU A 232 2.24 -5.72 -17.48
CA LEU A 232 3.02 -5.13 -16.38
C LEU A 232 4.33 -5.87 -16.13
N THR A 233 4.40 -7.16 -16.45
CA THR A 233 5.62 -7.95 -16.22
C THR A 233 6.63 -7.86 -17.37
N PHE A 234 6.31 -7.12 -18.44
CA PHE A 234 7.14 -7.04 -19.65
C PHE A 234 7.48 -8.44 -20.23
N GLY A 235 6.56 -9.40 -20.09
CA GLY A 235 6.75 -10.78 -20.55
C GLY A 235 7.57 -11.66 -19.61
N MET A 236 8.00 -11.15 -18.46
CA MET A 236 8.67 -11.95 -17.43
C MET A 236 7.66 -12.79 -16.64
N PRO A 237 8.05 -14.00 -16.18
CA PRO A 237 7.24 -14.76 -15.23
C PRO A 237 7.02 -13.97 -13.93
N ARG A 238 5.86 -14.17 -13.29
CA ARG A 238 5.49 -13.47 -12.05
C ARG A 238 6.53 -13.65 -10.93
N ASP A 239 7.10 -14.85 -10.82
CA ASP A 239 8.09 -15.22 -9.79
C ASP A 239 9.46 -14.54 -10.03
N VAL A 240 9.67 -13.99 -11.23
CA VAL A 240 10.81 -13.13 -11.57
C VAL A 240 10.45 -11.68 -11.30
N PHE A 241 9.31 -11.24 -11.84
CA PHE A 241 8.90 -9.84 -11.84
C PHE A 241 8.65 -9.28 -10.44
N ILE A 242 7.88 -9.97 -9.60
CA ILE A 242 7.45 -9.47 -8.29
C ILE A 242 8.64 -9.16 -7.35
N PRO A 243 9.58 -10.10 -7.11
CA PRO A 243 10.73 -9.80 -6.26
C PRO A 243 11.63 -8.72 -6.87
N MET A 244 11.84 -8.72 -8.19
CA MET A 244 12.64 -7.67 -8.86
C MET A 244 11.98 -6.29 -8.76
N ALA A 245 10.66 -6.21 -8.87
CA ALA A 245 9.89 -4.97 -8.71
C ALA A 245 9.98 -4.44 -7.28
N GLY A 246 9.91 -5.32 -6.26
CA GLY A 246 10.14 -4.95 -4.86
C GLY A 246 11.54 -4.39 -4.64
N VAL A 247 12.57 -5.02 -5.21
CA VAL A 247 13.95 -4.52 -5.13
C VAL A 247 14.10 -3.17 -5.82
N ALA A 248 13.53 -3.02 -7.02
CA ALA A 248 13.59 -1.76 -7.76
C ALA A 248 12.95 -0.61 -6.97
N GLU A 249 11.76 -0.82 -6.41
CA GLU A 249 11.06 0.19 -5.60
C GLU A 249 11.82 0.54 -4.32
N PHE A 250 12.26 -0.45 -3.55
CA PHE A 250 13.04 -0.25 -2.33
C PHE A 250 14.31 0.58 -2.62
N THR A 251 15.05 0.17 -3.64
CA THR A 251 16.36 0.75 -3.95
C THR A 251 16.25 2.14 -4.58
N MET A 252 15.23 2.41 -5.37
CA MET A 252 14.96 3.77 -5.86
C MET A 252 14.52 4.69 -4.71
N GLY A 253 13.69 4.20 -3.77
CA GLY A 253 13.36 4.91 -2.53
C GLY A 253 14.62 5.27 -1.72
N PHE A 254 15.53 4.30 -1.53
CA PHE A 254 16.85 4.54 -0.95
C PHE A 254 17.68 5.53 -1.78
N GLY A 255 17.63 5.44 -3.11
CA GLY A 255 18.30 6.34 -4.04
C GLY A 255 17.92 7.80 -3.84
N LEU A 256 16.65 8.09 -3.50
CA LEU A 256 16.18 9.44 -3.20
C LEU A 256 16.98 10.10 -2.07
N ILE A 257 17.46 9.35 -1.08
CA ILE A 257 18.22 9.89 0.06
C ILE A 257 19.74 9.82 -0.11
N TRP A 258 20.23 9.41 -1.28
CA TRP A 258 21.66 9.23 -1.54
C TRP A 258 22.36 10.50 -2.08
N THR A 259 23.34 10.34 -2.98
CA THR A 259 24.09 11.45 -3.61
C THR A 259 23.26 12.16 -4.68
N PRO A 260 23.61 13.41 -5.06
CA PRO A 260 22.79 14.22 -5.96
C PRO A 260 22.41 13.56 -7.30
N LEU A 261 23.35 12.88 -7.97
CA LEU A 261 23.04 12.24 -9.26
C LEU A 261 22.18 11.00 -9.06
N VAL A 262 22.54 10.13 -8.11
CA VAL A 262 21.75 8.94 -7.75
C VAL A 262 20.31 9.33 -7.37
N ARG A 263 20.15 10.36 -6.55
CA ARG A 263 18.85 10.90 -6.15
C ARG A 263 18.02 11.34 -7.35
N ARG A 264 18.57 12.18 -8.23
CA ARG A 264 17.82 12.73 -9.36
C ARG A 264 17.47 11.68 -10.38
N LEU A 265 18.40 10.76 -10.69
CA LEU A 265 18.12 9.65 -11.62
C LEU A 265 17.09 8.67 -11.04
N SER A 266 17.15 8.36 -9.74
CA SER A 266 16.14 7.53 -9.07
C SER A 266 14.76 8.19 -9.10
N ALA A 267 14.69 9.50 -8.86
CA ALA A 267 13.45 10.25 -8.96
C ALA A 267 12.88 10.26 -10.39
N ILE A 268 13.71 10.45 -11.41
CA ILE A 268 13.28 10.38 -12.81
C ILE A 268 12.76 8.98 -13.14
N ALA A 269 13.48 7.93 -12.75
CA ALA A 269 13.06 6.55 -12.97
C ALA A 269 11.72 6.24 -12.26
N LEU A 270 11.57 6.62 -10.99
CA LEU A 270 10.31 6.48 -10.25
C LEU A 270 9.17 7.24 -10.93
N PHE A 271 9.40 8.48 -11.38
CA PHE A 271 8.37 9.25 -12.05
C PHE A 271 7.89 8.57 -13.34
N VAL A 272 8.82 8.02 -14.14
CA VAL A 272 8.48 7.26 -15.35
C VAL A 272 7.65 6.03 -15.00
N ILE A 273 8.04 5.28 -13.97
CA ILE A 273 7.35 4.06 -13.55
C ILE A 273 5.94 4.37 -13.02
N PHE A 274 5.81 5.36 -12.13
CA PHE A 274 4.52 5.76 -11.57
C PHE A 274 3.59 6.29 -12.66
N ASN A 275 4.11 7.12 -13.57
CA ASN A 275 3.31 7.65 -14.67
C ASN A 275 2.88 6.54 -15.66
N ALA A 276 3.73 5.53 -15.89
CA ALA A 276 3.36 4.37 -16.68
C ALA A 276 2.28 3.50 -15.99
N ALA A 277 2.29 3.44 -14.65
CA ALA A 277 1.27 2.73 -13.87
C ALA A 277 -0.09 3.45 -13.86
N VAL A 278 -0.12 4.79 -13.92
CA VAL A 278 -1.39 5.55 -13.96
C VAL A 278 -2.26 5.18 -15.18
N TYR A 279 -1.66 4.93 -16.34
CA TYR A 279 -2.39 4.62 -17.58
C TYR A 279 -3.33 3.41 -17.44
N PRO A 280 -2.87 2.23 -16.99
CA PRO A 280 -3.72 1.05 -16.85
C PRO A 280 -4.65 1.03 -15.63
N PHE A 281 -4.42 1.90 -14.64
CA PHE A 281 -5.14 1.89 -13.36
C PHE A 281 -6.12 3.06 -13.20
N GLY A 282 -6.01 4.11 -14.01
CA GLY A 282 -7.01 5.16 -14.13
C GLY A 282 -6.99 6.21 -13.03
N ARG A 283 -8.13 6.87 -12.82
CA ARG A 283 -8.23 8.10 -12.01
C ARG A 283 -7.96 7.91 -10.52
N VAL A 284 -8.34 6.75 -9.96
CA VAL A 284 -8.14 6.47 -8.53
C VAL A 284 -6.66 6.39 -8.21
N ASP A 285 -5.91 5.67 -9.03
CA ASP A 285 -4.46 5.54 -8.90
C ASP A 285 -3.74 6.87 -9.09
N LEU A 286 -4.19 7.67 -10.07
CA LEU A 286 -3.69 9.03 -10.26
C LEU A 286 -3.89 9.88 -9.01
N ILE A 287 -5.07 9.86 -8.38
CA ILE A 287 -5.33 10.69 -7.19
C ILE A 287 -4.52 10.20 -5.99
N GLY A 288 -4.45 8.89 -5.75
CA GLY A 288 -3.67 8.29 -4.66
C GLY A 288 -2.18 8.61 -4.77
N HIS A 289 -1.63 8.58 -5.98
CA HIS A 289 -0.20 8.80 -6.21
C HIS A 289 0.17 10.24 -6.60
N ALA A 290 -0.79 11.11 -6.95
CA ALA A 290 -0.53 12.45 -7.50
C ALA A 290 0.44 13.27 -6.64
N LEU A 291 0.24 13.27 -5.32
CA LEU A 291 1.10 14.03 -4.42
C LEU A 291 2.51 13.43 -4.35
N ILE A 292 2.65 12.11 -4.26
CA ILE A 292 3.96 11.43 -4.29
C ILE A 292 4.67 11.69 -5.61
N MET A 293 3.99 11.53 -6.75
CA MET A 293 4.53 11.80 -8.09
C MET A 293 5.04 13.23 -8.23
N ALA A 294 4.28 14.21 -7.76
CA ALA A 294 4.69 15.61 -7.79
C ALA A 294 5.89 15.88 -6.88
N ILE A 295 5.96 15.27 -5.69
CA ILE A 295 7.15 15.38 -4.83
C ILE A 295 8.37 14.74 -5.51
N ILE A 296 8.20 13.60 -6.20
CA ILE A 296 9.27 12.98 -6.99
C ILE A 296 9.76 13.92 -8.09
N VAL A 297 8.87 14.62 -8.79
CA VAL A 297 9.23 15.68 -9.75
C VAL A 297 10.04 16.79 -9.07
N ALA A 298 9.64 17.20 -7.85
CA ALA A 298 10.40 18.19 -7.10
C ALA A 298 11.81 17.70 -6.71
N ILE A 299 11.95 16.41 -6.34
CA ILE A 299 13.24 15.79 -6.04
C ILE A 299 14.11 15.68 -7.32
N ALA A 300 13.51 15.37 -8.47
CA ALA A 300 14.19 15.36 -9.75
C ALA A 300 14.68 16.77 -10.16
N ALA A 301 14.01 17.82 -9.69
CA ALA A 301 14.42 19.21 -9.90
C ALA A 301 15.40 19.75 -8.85
N ASP A 302 15.65 19.02 -7.76
CA ASP A 302 16.47 19.47 -6.63
C ASP A 302 17.96 19.63 -7.00
N ARG A 303 18.43 20.88 -6.95
CA ARG A 303 19.82 21.28 -7.25
C ARG A 303 20.78 21.13 -6.08
N THR A 304 20.28 20.79 -4.90
CA THR A 304 21.09 20.73 -3.67
C THR A 304 22.23 19.72 -3.83
N ARG A 305 23.48 20.18 -3.84
CA ARG A 305 24.66 19.31 -3.93
C ARG A 305 25.12 18.78 -2.58
N GLU A 306 24.74 19.49 -1.53
CA GLU A 306 25.16 19.19 -0.17
C GLU A 306 24.50 17.91 0.36
N VAL A 307 25.26 17.18 1.16
CA VAL A 307 24.84 15.93 1.78
C VAL A 307 25.05 16.10 3.28
N HIS A 308 23.98 16.36 4.03
CA HIS A 308 24.06 16.64 5.46
C HIS A 308 24.15 15.37 6.31
N PHE A 309 23.38 14.34 5.97
CA PHE A 309 23.33 13.08 6.70
C PHE A 309 24.36 12.07 6.20
N LEU A 310 25.26 11.62 7.07
CA LEU A 310 26.34 10.65 6.80
C LEU A 310 27.16 10.98 5.53
N PRO A 311 27.74 12.20 5.41
CA PRO A 311 28.46 12.61 4.21
C PRO A 311 29.65 11.71 3.87
N ALA A 312 30.40 11.26 4.87
CA ALA A 312 31.57 10.39 4.65
C ALA A 312 31.17 9.06 4.00
N VAL A 313 30.10 8.44 4.50
CA VAL A 313 29.55 7.19 3.96
C VAL A 313 29.05 7.43 2.54
N LYS A 314 28.16 8.41 2.32
CA LYS A 314 27.54 8.66 1.01
C LYS A 314 28.55 9.06 -0.07
N ARG A 315 29.63 9.75 0.31
CA ARG A 315 30.69 10.12 -0.63
C ARG A 315 31.53 8.92 -1.03
N ALA A 316 31.75 7.94 -0.15
CA ALA A 316 32.55 6.75 -0.41
C ALA A 316 31.88 5.78 -1.40
N LEU A 317 32.68 5.14 -2.25
CA LEU A 317 32.15 4.18 -3.24
C LEU A 317 31.60 2.93 -2.54
N ALA A 318 32.33 2.40 -1.57
CA ALA A 318 31.89 1.32 -0.68
C ALA A 318 30.69 1.73 0.22
N GLY A 319 30.39 3.03 0.29
CA GLY A 319 29.23 3.52 1.03
C GLY A 319 27.90 3.08 0.41
N VAL A 320 27.84 2.88 -0.92
CA VAL A 320 26.62 2.42 -1.61
C VAL A 320 26.19 1.04 -1.08
N PRO A 321 27.01 -0.03 -1.18
CA PRO A 321 26.61 -1.34 -0.66
C PRO A 321 26.42 -1.35 0.86
N ALA A 322 27.26 -0.63 1.62
CA ALA A 322 27.10 -0.56 3.08
C ALA A 322 25.79 0.15 3.48
N GLY A 323 25.45 1.25 2.81
CA GLY A 323 24.22 2.00 3.06
C GLY A 323 22.97 1.24 2.67
N LEU A 324 22.99 0.55 1.51
CA LEU A 324 21.87 -0.28 1.08
C LEU A 324 21.66 -1.47 2.02
N ALA A 325 22.74 -2.14 2.44
CA ALA A 325 22.66 -3.23 3.42
C ALA A 325 22.10 -2.75 4.76
N ALA A 326 22.57 -1.60 5.25
CA ALA A 326 22.05 -1.01 6.49
C ALA A 326 20.55 -0.64 6.37
N ALA A 327 20.15 -0.05 5.24
CA ALA A 327 18.74 0.25 4.97
C ALA A 327 17.90 -1.03 4.95
N LEU A 328 18.33 -2.07 4.23
CA LEU A 328 17.64 -3.36 4.20
C LEU A 328 17.48 -3.94 5.59
N VAL A 329 18.54 -3.95 6.41
CA VAL A 329 18.46 -4.46 7.79
C VAL A 329 17.46 -3.67 8.62
N VAL A 330 17.51 -2.34 8.58
CA VAL A 330 16.59 -1.48 9.35
C VAL A 330 15.14 -1.69 8.93
N PHE A 331 14.88 -1.68 7.62
CA PHE A 331 13.51 -1.77 7.09
C PHE A 331 12.93 -3.18 7.20
N VAL A 332 13.70 -4.23 6.92
CA VAL A 332 13.25 -5.62 7.08
C VAL A 332 13.03 -5.95 8.56
N ALA A 333 13.96 -5.59 9.45
CA ALA A 333 13.77 -5.79 10.88
C ALA A 333 12.60 -4.96 11.43
N GLY A 334 12.45 -3.73 10.95
CA GLY A 334 11.35 -2.85 11.30
C GLY A 334 10.00 -3.41 10.87
N TYR A 335 9.88 -3.87 9.62
CA TYR A 335 8.62 -4.37 9.07
C TYR A 335 8.20 -5.69 9.72
N TRP A 336 9.04 -6.73 9.69
CA TRP A 336 8.70 -8.00 10.35
C TRP A 336 8.58 -7.84 11.86
N GLY A 337 9.45 -7.05 12.49
CA GLY A 337 9.43 -6.82 13.93
C GLY A 337 8.16 -6.09 14.39
N LEU A 338 7.75 -5.05 13.66
CA LEU A 338 6.54 -4.29 13.96
C LEU A 338 5.28 -5.13 13.69
N HIS A 339 5.26 -5.91 12.60
CA HIS A 339 4.19 -6.86 12.33
C HIS A 339 4.05 -7.86 13.49
N ILE A 340 5.15 -8.48 13.94
CA ILE A 340 5.13 -9.42 15.07
C ILE A 340 4.68 -8.73 16.36
N ALA A 341 5.11 -7.49 16.60
CA ALA A 341 4.74 -6.75 17.81
C ALA A 341 3.24 -6.40 17.86
N ILE A 342 2.61 -6.13 16.71
CA ILE A 342 1.20 -5.71 16.63
C ILE A 342 0.27 -6.92 16.45
N TYR A 343 0.60 -7.84 15.55
CA TYR A 343 -0.28 -8.96 15.17
C TYR A 343 0.20 -10.33 15.67
N GLY A 344 1.38 -10.42 16.28
CA GLY A 344 1.97 -11.68 16.72
C GLY A 344 2.68 -12.46 15.61
N ALA A 345 3.46 -13.46 15.99
CA ALA A 345 4.30 -14.24 15.07
C ALA A 345 3.51 -15.09 14.06
N GLN A 346 2.31 -15.53 14.43
CA GLN A 346 1.40 -16.28 13.54
C GLN A 346 0.43 -15.36 12.81
N GLY A 347 0.55 -14.05 13.00
CA GLY A 347 -0.48 -13.10 12.60
C GLY A 347 -1.71 -13.16 13.52
N ASN A 348 -2.56 -12.15 13.41
CA ASN A 348 -3.83 -12.08 14.09
C ASN A 348 -4.87 -11.57 13.09
N VAL A 349 -5.51 -12.52 12.41
CA VAL A 349 -6.48 -12.23 11.34
C VAL A 349 -7.80 -11.65 11.85
N GLY A 350 -8.02 -11.55 13.17
CA GLY A 350 -9.25 -11.06 13.77
C GLY A 350 -10.50 -11.85 13.34
N ALA A 351 -11.68 -11.41 13.76
CA ALA A 351 -12.92 -11.81 13.08
C ALA A 351 -12.94 -11.16 11.69
N ALA A 352 -13.43 -11.90 10.68
CA ALA A 352 -13.43 -11.48 9.28
C ALA A 352 -13.79 -9.99 9.13
N PRO A 353 -12.95 -9.17 8.47
CA PRO A 353 -13.32 -7.80 8.19
C PRO A 353 -14.56 -7.84 7.32
N VAL A 354 -15.57 -7.04 7.68
CA VAL A 354 -16.64 -6.68 6.75
C VAL A 354 -15.98 -6.23 5.46
N GLU A 355 -16.24 -6.94 4.36
CA GLU A 355 -15.75 -6.59 3.02
C GLU A 355 -16.22 -5.17 2.71
N ARG A 356 -15.31 -4.20 2.81
CA ARG A 356 -15.60 -2.80 2.49
C ARG A 356 -14.92 -2.47 1.18
N LEU A 357 -15.72 -2.58 0.12
CA LEU A 357 -15.35 -2.16 -1.22
C LEU A 357 -14.98 -0.67 -1.25
N THR A 358 -14.02 -0.32 -2.09
CA THR A 358 -13.44 1.03 -2.19
C THR A 358 -14.25 2.01 -3.02
N HIS A 359 -15.43 1.61 -3.53
CA HIS A 359 -16.29 2.42 -4.39
C HIS A 359 -17.77 2.25 -4.03
N THR A 360 -18.53 3.35 -4.15
CA THR A 360 -19.99 3.35 -4.30
C THR A 360 -20.32 2.75 -5.68
N PRO A 361 -21.34 1.90 -5.82
CA PRO A 361 -21.77 1.39 -7.13
C PRO A 361 -22.05 2.54 -8.10
N ASN A 362 -21.37 2.57 -9.25
CA ASN A 362 -21.65 3.52 -10.33
C ASN A 362 -22.65 2.89 -11.31
N ALA A 363 -23.84 3.50 -11.46
CA ALA A 363 -24.90 3.01 -12.33
C ALA A 363 -24.51 3.00 -13.82
N GLU A 364 -23.52 3.79 -14.24
CA GLU A 364 -23.12 3.89 -15.65
C GLU A 364 -22.10 2.81 -16.07
N HIS A 365 -21.43 2.13 -15.14
CA HIS A 365 -20.42 1.09 -15.43
C HIS A 365 -20.49 -0.05 -14.38
N PRO A 366 -21.36 -1.06 -14.57
CA PRO A 366 -21.57 -2.11 -13.58
C PRO A 366 -20.43 -3.15 -13.65
N HIS A 367 -19.56 -3.13 -12.66
CA HIS A 367 -18.70 -4.25 -12.30
C HIS A 367 -18.84 -4.49 -10.79
N GLY A 368 -19.19 -5.72 -10.40
CA GLY A 368 -19.48 -6.12 -9.02
C GLY A 368 -20.97 -6.36 -8.75
N VAL A 369 -21.26 -7.29 -7.84
CA VAL A 369 -22.61 -7.76 -7.49
C VAL A 369 -23.40 -6.61 -6.86
N THR A 370 -24.49 -6.22 -7.51
CA THR A 370 -25.36 -5.13 -7.05
C THR A 370 -26.31 -5.61 -5.97
N GLY A 371 -26.25 -4.98 -4.79
CA GLY A 371 -27.41 -4.79 -3.93
C GLY A 371 -27.17 -4.99 -2.44
N MET A 372 -26.87 -3.92 -1.69
CA MET A 372 -27.44 -3.70 -0.36
C MET A 372 -27.09 -2.29 0.19
N SER A 373 -28.09 -1.43 0.34
CA SER A 373 -28.17 -0.49 1.46
C SER A 373 -29.63 -0.06 1.62
N ASP A 374 -30.31 -0.63 2.62
CA ASP A 374 -31.03 0.11 3.67
C ASP A 374 -31.99 -0.82 4.43
N GLY A 375 -31.83 -0.85 5.76
CA GLY A 375 -32.94 -0.99 6.70
C GLY A 375 -33.38 -2.39 7.16
N VAL A 376 -33.39 -2.52 8.49
CA VAL A 376 -34.29 -3.34 9.33
C VAL A 376 -33.83 -4.78 9.66
N ALA A 377 -33.80 -5.04 10.97
CA ALA A 377 -33.57 -6.33 11.60
C ALA A 377 -34.71 -7.33 11.33
N ASP A 378 -34.37 -8.62 11.42
CA ASP A 378 -35.25 -9.80 11.39
C ASP A 378 -35.93 -10.15 10.05
N ALA A 379 -35.09 -10.43 9.05
CA ALA A 379 -35.36 -11.42 8.00
C ALA A 379 -34.01 -11.98 7.52
N VAL A 380 -33.89 -13.28 7.29
CA VAL A 380 -32.73 -13.85 6.58
C VAL A 380 -32.69 -13.18 5.21
N SER A 381 -31.70 -12.33 4.96
CA SER A 381 -31.57 -11.66 3.67
C SER A 381 -30.98 -12.64 2.65
N ALA A 382 -31.32 -12.46 1.36
CA ALA A 382 -30.76 -13.28 0.28
C ALA A 382 -29.21 -13.30 0.32
N GLY A 383 -28.58 -12.16 0.63
CA GLY A 383 -27.13 -12.07 0.80
C GLY A 383 -26.58 -12.95 1.92
N ALA A 384 -27.28 -13.03 3.06
CA ALA A 384 -26.89 -13.91 4.16
C ALA A 384 -27.07 -15.40 3.80
N ALA A 385 -28.12 -15.74 3.06
CA ALA A 385 -28.36 -17.11 2.58
C ALA A 385 -27.27 -17.57 1.58
N TYR A 386 -26.89 -16.71 0.62
CA TYR A 386 -25.77 -16.99 -0.28
C TYR A 386 -24.45 -17.15 0.47
N GLY A 387 -24.14 -16.25 1.41
CA GLY A 387 -22.93 -16.36 2.23
C GLY A 387 -22.86 -17.67 2.99
N ALA A 388 -23.96 -18.07 3.64
CA ALA A 388 -24.03 -19.34 4.37
C ALA A 388 -23.89 -20.57 3.46
N ALA A 389 -24.39 -20.52 2.22
CA ALA A 389 -24.20 -21.58 1.23
C ALA A 389 -22.71 -21.73 0.83
N MET A 390 -22.03 -20.61 0.59
CA MET A 390 -20.59 -20.59 0.28
C MET A 390 -19.76 -21.14 1.44
N ASP A 391 -20.06 -20.74 2.67
CA ASP A 391 -19.36 -21.19 3.87
C ASP A 391 -19.53 -22.70 4.11
N ARG A 392 -20.75 -23.23 3.92
CA ARG A 392 -21.03 -24.67 4.08
C ARG A 392 -20.28 -25.54 3.08
N MET A 393 -20.07 -25.08 1.84
CA MET A 393 -19.34 -25.87 0.84
C MET A 393 -17.82 -25.77 0.99
N HIS A 394 -17.27 -24.64 1.46
CA HIS A 394 -15.84 -24.36 1.40
C HIS A 394 -14.98 -25.40 2.15
N GLY A 395 -15.31 -25.68 3.42
CA GLY A 395 -14.55 -26.64 4.24
C GLY A 395 -14.53 -28.05 3.65
N PRO A 396 -15.69 -28.68 3.40
CA PRO A 396 -15.77 -30.02 2.81
C PRO A 396 -15.11 -30.10 1.42
N MET A 397 -15.25 -29.07 0.58
CA MET A 397 -14.60 -29.02 -0.73
C MET A 397 -13.08 -29.04 -0.60
N MET A 398 -12.51 -28.18 0.27
CA MET A 398 -11.07 -28.13 0.49
C MET A 398 -10.52 -29.43 1.08
N SER A 399 -11.29 -30.09 1.96
CA SER A 399 -10.97 -31.43 2.47
C SER A 399 -10.98 -32.48 1.35
N GLY A 400 -11.97 -32.42 0.46
CA GLY A 400 -12.12 -33.36 -0.65
C GLY A 400 -10.98 -33.28 -1.68
N ILE A 401 -10.58 -32.07 -2.08
CA ILE A 401 -9.49 -31.89 -3.07
C ILE A 401 -8.10 -32.20 -2.53
N ALA A 402 -7.96 -32.41 -1.22
CA ALA A 402 -6.70 -32.80 -0.58
C ALA A 402 -6.41 -34.31 -0.71
N ASP A 403 -7.30 -35.08 -1.34
CA ASP A 403 -7.06 -36.49 -1.63
C ASP A 403 -5.82 -36.66 -2.54
N PRO A 404 -4.92 -37.61 -2.25
CA PRO A 404 -3.73 -37.84 -3.07
C PRO A 404 -4.05 -38.43 -4.46
N ASP A 405 -5.20 -39.08 -4.65
CA ASP A 405 -5.64 -39.57 -5.95
C ASP A 405 -6.44 -38.46 -6.67
N PRO A 406 -6.02 -38.00 -7.86
CA PRO A 406 -6.65 -36.88 -8.54
C PRO A 406 -8.10 -37.15 -8.97
N ASP A 407 -8.45 -38.40 -9.31
CA ASP A 407 -9.81 -38.76 -9.70
C ASP A 407 -10.74 -38.74 -8.47
N VAL A 408 -10.23 -39.23 -7.33
CA VAL A 408 -10.95 -39.19 -6.05
C VAL A 408 -11.05 -37.76 -5.52
N ALA A 409 -9.98 -36.97 -5.64
CA ALA A 409 -9.94 -35.55 -5.25
C ALA A 409 -10.99 -34.73 -6.02
N PHE A 410 -11.11 -34.97 -7.34
CA PHE A 410 -12.12 -34.33 -8.16
C PHE A 410 -13.53 -34.67 -7.65
N VAL A 411 -13.85 -35.95 -7.49
CA VAL A 411 -15.19 -36.38 -7.07
C VAL A 411 -15.53 -35.91 -5.65
N ARG A 412 -14.58 -36.01 -4.70
CA ARG A 412 -14.79 -35.58 -3.31
C ARG A 412 -14.91 -34.06 -3.16
N GLY A 413 -14.18 -33.29 -3.97
CA GLY A 413 -14.29 -31.83 -4.01
C GLY A 413 -15.56 -31.35 -4.73
N MET A 414 -15.98 -32.05 -5.78
CA MET A 414 -17.09 -31.62 -6.62
C MET A 414 -18.47 -31.87 -5.99
N ILE A 415 -18.62 -32.91 -5.15
CA ILE A 415 -19.87 -33.15 -4.39
C ILE A 415 -20.29 -31.92 -3.53
N PRO A 416 -19.45 -31.38 -2.62
CA PRO A 416 -19.81 -30.20 -1.84
C PRO A 416 -19.88 -28.93 -2.68
N HIS A 417 -19.10 -28.80 -3.77
CA HIS A 417 -19.23 -27.69 -4.70
C HIS A 417 -20.62 -27.67 -5.37
N HIS A 418 -21.08 -28.82 -5.87
CA HIS A 418 -22.43 -28.98 -6.43
C HIS A 418 -23.51 -28.72 -5.38
N GLN A 419 -23.29 -29.17 -4.14
CA GLN A 419 -24.23 -28.88 -3.04
C GLN A 419 -24.32 -27.36 -2.77
N GLY A 420 -23.19 -26.64 -2.79
CA GLY A 420 -23.20 -25.19 -2.68
C GLY A 420 -23.98 -24.52 -3.82
N ALA A 421 -23.84 -25.01 -5.05
CA ALA A 421 -24.62 -24.51 -6.20
C ALA A 421 -26.13 -24.75 -6.03
N ILE A 422 -26.54 -25.90 -5.48
CA ILE A 422 -27.94 -26.21 -5.15
C ILE A 422 -28.46 -25.23 -4.08
N ASP A 423 -27.74 -25.07 -2.97
CA ASP A 423 -28.13 -24.18 -1.87
C ASP A 423 -28.30 -22.71 -2.34
N MET A 424 -27.44 -22.25 -3.26
CA MET A 424 -27.57 -20.93 -3.88
C MET A 424 -28.74 -20.85 -4.86
N ALA A 425 -28.99 -21.89 -5.65
CA ALA A 425 -30.14 -21.94 -6.54
C ALA A 425 -31.46 -21.91 -5.76
N GLU A 426 -31.55 -22.61 -4.62
CA GLU A 426 -32.69 -22.52 -3.69
C GLU A 426 -32.88 -21.10 -3.16
N THR A 427 -31.79 -20.40 -2.86
CA THR A 427 -31.84 -18.99 -2.45
C THR A 427 -32.47 -18.09 -3.53
N VAL A 428 -32.14 -18.28 -4.82
CA VAL A 428 -32.80 -17.54 -5.91
C VAL A 428 -34.30 -17.88 -6.00
N LEU A 429 -34.69 -19.13 -5.73
CA LEU A 429 -36.10 -19.53 -5.72
C LEU A 429 -36.88 -18.92 -4.56
N GLU A 430 -36.24 -18.73 -3.41
CA GLU A 430 -36.85 -18.14 -2.22
C GLU A 430 -36.95 -16.60 -2.30
N PHE A 431 -35.88 -15.93 -2.73
CA PHE A 431 -35.78 -14.47 -2.66
C PHE A 431 -35.87 -13.76 -4.03
N GLY A 432 -35.53 -14.46 -5.11
CA GLY A 432 -35.49 -13.91 -6.46
C GLY A 432 -36.88 -13.76 -7.09
N LYS A 433 -37.04 -12.75 -7.95
CA LYS A 433 -38.32 -12.44 -8.61
C LYS A 433 -38.29 -12.59 -10.13
N ASP A 434 -37.11 -12.75 -10.71
CA ASP A 434 -36.94 -12.87 -12.16
C ASP A 434 -37.28 -14.31 -12.62
N PRO A 435 -38.28 -14.51 -13.51
CA PRO A 435 -38.70 -15.84 -13.94
C PRO A 435 -37.63 -16.63 -14.69
N GLN A 436 -36.74 -15.95 -15.42
CA GLN A 436 -35.66 -16.61 -16.16
C GLN A 436 -34.61 -17.14 -15.19
N ASN A 437 -34.23 -16.38 -14.18
CA ASN A 437 -33.30 -16.83 -13.13
C ASN A 437 -33.88 -17.95 -12.27
N GLN A 438 -35.19 -17.91 -11.96
CA GLN A 438 -35.85 -19.02 -11.28
C GLN A 438 -35.92 -20.29 -12.15
N HIS A 439 -36.02 -20.15 -13.47
CA HIS A 439 -35.93 -21.29 -14.38
C HIS A 439 -34.54 -21.90 -14.38
N PHE A 440 -33.48 -21.07 -14.52
CA PHE A 440 -32.09 -21.53 -14.42
C PHE A 440 -31.80 -22.20 -13.07
N ALA A 441 -32.31 -21.65 -11.96
CA ALA A 441 -32.14 -22.25 -10.64
C ALA A 441 -32.70 -23.68 -10.58
N ARG A 442 -33.89 -23.92 -11.15
CA ARG A 442 -34.46 -25.28 -11.22
C ARG A 442 -33.61 -26.23 -12.07
N GLU A 443 -33.11 -25.77 -13.22
CA GLU A 443 -32.22 -26.58 -14.08
C GLU A 443 -30.91 -26.94 -13.38
N ILE A 444 -30.34 -26.00 -12.61
CA ILE A 444 -29.15 -26.21 -11.78
C ILE A 444 -29.46 -27.26 -10.71
N ILE A 445 -30.55 -27.12 -9.96
CA ILE A 445 -30.93 -28.07 -8.91
C ILE A 445 -31.08 -29.48 -9.50
N ASP A 446 -31.82 -29.63 -10.60
CA ASP A 446 -32.06 -30.93 -11.22
C ASP A 446 -30.76 -31.58 -11.73
N THR A 447 -29.90 -30.80 -12.37
CA THR A 447 -28.64 -31.30 -12.96
C THR A 447 -27.62 -31.65 -11.88
N GLN A 448 -27.39 -30.73 -10.95
CA GLN A 448 -26.36 -30.88 -9.91
C GLN A 448 -26.76 -31.96 -8.89
N THR A 449 -28.06 -32.13 -8.61
CA THR A 449 -28.54 -33.24 -7.76
C THR A 449 -28.26 -34.60 -8.40
N ARG A 450 -28.49 -34.71 -9.72
CA ARG A 450 -28.18 -35.94 -10.48
C ARG A 450 -26.67 -36.21 -10.48
N GLU A 451 -25.85 -35.21 -10.75
CA GLU A 451 -24.38 -35.33 -10.76
C GLU A 451 -23.83 -35.70 -9.38
N ILE A 452 -24.38 -35.17 -8.28
CA ILE A 452 -24.04 -35.61 -6.91
C ILE A 452 -24.35 -37.10 -6.73
N SER A 453 -25.49 -37.58 -7.22
CA SER A 453 -25.84 -39.00 -7.12
C SER A 453 -24.86 -39.88 -7.88
N GLU A 454 -24.54 -39.52 -9.12
CA GLU A 454 -23.59 -40.23 -9.98
C GLU A 454 -22.19 -40.29 -9.34
N MET A 455 -21.72 -39.17 -8.79
CA MET A 455 -20.45 -39.08 -8.08
C MET A 455 -20.42 -39.93 -6.80
N ARG A 456 -21.51 -39.94 -6.02
CA ARG A 456 -21.63 -40.80 -4.83
C ARG A 456 -21.67 -42.28 -5.21
N ASP A 457 -22.32 -42.64 -6.30
CA ASP A 457 -22.32 -44.01 -6.84
C ASP A 457 -20.93 -44.43 -7.30
N TRP A 458 -20.21 -43.54 -7.97
CA TRP A 458 -18.84 -43.78 -8.40
C TRP A 458 -17.91 -44.10 -7.23
N LEU A 459 -18.01 -43.34 -6.12
CA LEU A 459 -17.25 -43.62 -4.88
C LEU A 459 -17.64 -44.98 -4.27
N ARG A 460 -18.95 -45.28 -4.19
CA ARG A 460 -19.45 -46.57 -3.65
C ARG A 460 -18.94 -47.77 -4.43
N GLN A 461 -18.97 -47.71 -5.76
CA GLN A 461 -18.50 -48.80 -6.63
C GLN A 461 -17.01 -49.10 -6.45
N ARG A 462 -16.24 -48.17 -5.86
CA ARG A 462 -14.79 -48.29 -5.58
C ARG A 462 -14.48 -48.59 -4.12
N GLY A 463 -15.50 -48.81 -3.28
CA GLY A 463 -15.32 -49.03 -1.85
C GLY A 463 -14.81 -47.80 -1.08
N LEU A 464 -14.94 -46.61 -1.66
CA LEU A 464 -14.51 -45.36 -1.05
C LEU A 464 -15.67 -44.75 -0.25
N ALA A 465 -15.37 -44.24 0.94
CA ALA A 465 -16.32 -43.48 1.73
C ALA A 465 -16.67 -42.17 1.01
N GLY A 466 -17.96 -41.81 1.06
CA GLY A 466 -18.45 -40.51 0.63
C GLY A 466 -17.89 -39.39 1.52
N PRO A 467 -17.84 -38.16 0.99
CA PRO A 467 -17.49 -36.99 1.78
C PRO A 467 -18.53 -36.65 2.86
#